data_AF-A0A1H3GS98-F1
#
_entry.id   AF-A0A1H3GS98-F1
#
_cell.length_a   1.000
_cell.length_b   1.000
_cell.length_c   1.000
_cell.angle_alpha   90.00
_cell.angle_beta   90.00
_cell.angle_gamma   90.00
#
_symmetry.space_group_name_H-M   'P 1'
#
loop_
_entity.id
_entity.type
_entity.pdbx_description
1 polymer ?
#
loop_
_entity_poly.entity_id
_entity_poly.type
_entity_poly.pdbx_seq_one_letter_code
_entity_poly.pdbx_strand_id
1 'polypeptide(L)'
;MTEKFKSTLQHAQDLIYTGNLNKAAKILDPLKDEHPLSPDVAKLWCSMAMRAGRALDVPAYAASIYNHVQGDFQKARWAQLMGTASFLLLDLTAAHAHFTTALNHLMSLAKSGKAPAKKKQVKEQADTENIFTSGKAEQLLWTTCAELASQGIPAFPFAGTLLGLVRNGHLLEFDKDLDIAVWIESWEACCKALEKMGWSKTPMGFNYSNYRDYVHSEIGITLDLCGLQHRSDHKIVGGFSLPDHPAEYQRVSVFPKFDLIQHSTEYGNVWFPQPPEKILTAFYGDWRTPNPYWDTVISALNLEKFTLLVRCYAYHRLTQRWLSGDLIKAWSYAHQIALKDPDDVTILRSRQWLERAISYLGQDIPSWPRNRPQKHVYTRMVADLFHEGHVNFLREARALGTHLTVCVVSDARVLENKGKLPVMTQAERAAVVSACKYVDAVITESPVHTTPEFMEKHGFAIYTFACASEEERIEKYKLCMTLPHHMIKEIDYTPGISTSDLVLRILNGAGSTNKKS
;
A
#
# COMPACT_ATOMS: atom_id res chain seq x y z
N MET A 1 41.91 1.48 10.97
CA MET A 1 41.01 0.92 12.01
C MET A 1 41.72 -0.27 12.63
N THR A 2 41.99 -0.27 13.94
CA THR A 2 42.75 -1.34 14.61
C THR A 2 41.92 -2.62 14.71
N GLU A 3 42.55 -3.80 14.71
CA GLU A 3 41.85 -5.09 14.87
C GLU A 3 41.03 -5.16 16.16
N LYS A 4 41.55 -4.54 17.23
CA LYS A 4 40.83 -4.38 18.50
C LYS A 4 39.51 -3.63 18.33
N PHE A 5 39.50 -2.54 17.56
CA PHE A 5 38.29 -1.75 17.33
C PHE A 5 37.23 -2.51 16.53
N LYS A 6 37.63 -3.24 15.48
CA LYS A 6 36.71 -4.09 14.71
C LYS A 6 36.10 -5.19 15.59
N SER A 7 36.91 -5.84 16.41
CA SER A 7 36.44 -6.88 17.36
C SER A 7 35.41 -6.32 18.34
N THR A 8 35.64 -5.11 18.88
CA THR A 8 34.68 -4.43 19.77
C THR A 8 33.35 -4.15 19.06
N LEU A 9 33.37 -3.65 17.82
CA LEU A 9 32.15 -3.40 17.05
C LEU A 9 31.39 -4.69 16.74
N GLN A 10 32.10 -5.78 16.40
CA GLN A 10 31.50 -7.08 16.18
C GLN A 10 30.81 -7.60 17.45
N HIS A 11 31.48 -7.50 18.61
CA HIS A 11 30.89 -7.89 19.89
C HIS A 11 29.63 -7.07 20.22
N ALA A 12 29.65 -5.75 19.99
CA ALA A 12 28.47 -4.92 20.15
C ALA A 12 27.33 -5.32 19.20
N GLN A 13 27.65 -5.68 17.96
CA GLN A 13 26.67 -6.17 16.98
C GLN A 13 26.01 -7.47 17.44
N ASP A 14 26.77 -8.42 17.98
CA ASP A 14 26.26 -9.71 18.48
C ASP A 14 25.35 -9.51 19.70
N LEU A 15 25.68 -8.55 20.59
CA LEU A 15 24.83 -8.16 21.71
C LEU A 15 23.52 -7.54 21.24
N ILE A 16 23.54 -6.70 20.20
CA ILE A 16 22.32 -6.17 19.58
C ILE A 16 21.48 -7.31 19.00
N TYR A 17 22.12 -8.25 18.28
CA TYR A 17 21.42 -9.39 17.67
C TYR A 17 20.70 -10.25 18.72
N THR A 18 21.38 -10.54 19.83
CA THR A 18 20.84 -11.34 20.95
C THR A 18 19.90 -10.57 21.89
N GLY A 19 19.58 -9.30 21.59
CA GLY A 19 18.66 -8.49 22.41
C GLY A 19 19.28 -7.95 23.71
N ASN A 20 20.58 -8.12 23.94
CA ASN A 20 21.31 -7.64 25.11
C ASN A 20 21.65 -6.13 25.01
N LEU A 21 20.62 -5.29 24.82
CA LEU A 21 20.77 -3.88 24.46
C LEU A 21 21.51 -3.04 25.50
N ASN A 22 21.33 -3.31 26.80
CA ASN A 22 22.03 -2.61 27.87
C ASN A 22 23.55 -2.85 27.84
N LYS A 23 23.98 -4.08 27.49
CA LYS A 23 25.40 -4.40 27.34
C LYS A 23 25.98 -3.75 26.08
N ALA A 24 25.21 -3.75 24.98
CA ALA A 24 25.60 -3.05 23.76
C ALA A 24 25.74 -1.54 23.99
N ALA A 25 24.83 -0.92 24.74
CA ALA A 25 24.88 0.51 25.09
C ALA A 25 26.17 0.88 25.83
N LYS A 26 26.55 0.10 26.85
CA LYS A 26 27.82 0.31 27.60
C LYS A 26 29.07 0.31 26.71
N ILE A 27 29.03 -0.36 25.56
CA ILE A 27 30.13 -0.38 24.59
C ILE A 27 29.98 0.79 23.61
N LEU A 28 28.78 1.03 23.10
CA LEU A 28 28.56 1.95 21.98
C LEU A 28 28.44 3.41 22.40
N ASP A 29 27.96 3.72 23.60
CA ASP A 29 27.83 5.11 24.08
C ASP A 29 29.21 5.79 24.18
N PRO A 30 30.26 5.21 24.81
CA PRO A 30 31.60 5.79 24.80
C PRO A 30 32.21 5.89 23.40
N LEU A 31 32.02 4.84 22.57
CA LEU A 31 32.54 4.83 21.20
C LEU A 31 31.93 5.91 20.32
N LYS A 32 30.66 6.28 20.55
CA LYS A 32 30.00 7.39 19.87
C LYS A 32 30.70 8.71 20.18
N ASP A 33 31.11 8.93 21.43
CA ASP A 33 31.78 10.15 21.86
C ASP A 33 33.25 10.20 21.39
N GLU A 34 33.94 9.06 21.42
CA GLU A 34 35.33 8.93 20.93
C GLU A 34 35.42 9.03 19.40
N HIS A 35 34.40 8.56 18.69
CA HIS A 35 34.37 8.51 17.22
C HIS A 35 33.06 9.09 16.64
N PRO A 36 32.78 10.39 16.85
CA PRO A 36 31.47 10.99 16.56
C PRO A 36 31.12 11.06 15.08
N LEU A 37 32.09 10.87 14.17
CA LEU A 37 31.85 10.87 12.73
C LEU A 37 32.05 9.49 12.08
N SER A 38 32.25 8.43 12.88
CA SER A 38 32.43 7.07 12.36
C SER A 38 31.08 6.46 11.92
N PRO A 39 30.88 6.17 10.61
CA PRO A 39 29.62 5.60 10.14
C PRO A 39 29.33 4.21 10.72
N ASP A 40 30.36 3.41 11.00
CA ASP A 40 30.21 2.06 11.55
C ASP A 40 29.73 2.08 12.99
N VAL A 41 30.31 2.96 13.82
CA VAL A 41 29.86 3.20 15.20
C VAL A 41 28.45 3.74 15.18
N ALA A 42 28.21 4.78 14.38
CA ALA A 42 26.92 5.45 14.33
C ALA A 42 25.79 4.49 13.94
N LYS A 43 26.04 3.58 13.00
CA LYS A 43 25.04 2.63 12.52
C LYS A 43 24.65 1.63 13.61
N LEU A 44 25.63 1.07 14.32
CA LEU A 44 25.37 0.14 15.42
C LEU A 44 24.70 0.86 16.59
N TRP A 45 25.19 2.05 16.94
CA TRP A 45 24.61 2.88 18.00
C TRP A 45 23.16 3.24 17.71
N CYS A 46 22.85 3.74 16.50
CA CYS A 46 21.47 4.11 16.14
C CYS A 46 20.53 2.89 16.14
N SER A 47 20.98 1.75 15.63
CA SER A 47 20.22 0.49 15.66
C SER A 47 19.89 0.07 17.09
N MET A 48 20.88 0.12 17.98
CA MET A 48 20.72 -0.17 19.40
C MET A 48 19.79 0.84 20.08
N ALA A 49 19.99 2.14 19.88
CA ALA A 49 19.22 3.21 20.49
C ALA A 49 17.73 3.09 20.14
N MET A 50 17.38 2.87 18.87
CA MET A 50 15.98 2.65 18.47
C MET A 50 15.35 1.44 19.18
N ARG A 51 16.07 0.32 19.26
CA ARG A 51 15.56 -0.91 19.91
C ARG A 51 15.49 -0.79 21.43
N ALA A 52 16.27 0.11 22.03
CA ALA A 52 16.30 0.39 23.46
C ALA A 52 15.32 1.50 23.89
N GLY A 53 14.43 1.95 22.99
CA GLY A 53 13.48 3.04 23.30
C GLY A 53 14.11 4.45 23.30
N ARG A 54 15.33 4.61 22.81
CA ARG A 54 16.06 5.88 22.67
C ARG A 54 16.03 6.44 21.25
N ALA A 55 14.91 6.26 20.54
CA ALA A 55 14.77 6.71 19.16
C ALA A 55 14.90 8.25 19.02
N LEU A 56 14.57 9.02 20.07
CA LEU A 56 14.66 10.48 20.08
C LEU A 56 16.10 11.00 19.86
N ASP A 57 17.10 10.23 20.30
CA ASP A 57 18.51 10.63 20.22
C ASP A 57 19.14 10.35 18.83
N VAL A 58 18.41 9.65 17.95
CA VAL A 58 18.92 9.14 16.68
C VAL A 58 18.94 10.21 15.57
N PRO A 59 17.88 11.00 15.32
CA PRO A 59 17.85 11.92 14.19
C PRO A 59 19.02 12.91 14.14
N ALA A 60 19.33 13.55 15.27
CA ALA A 60 20.43 14.53 15.33
C ALA A 60 21.79 13.90 15.03
N TYR A 61 22.05 12.71 15.57
CA TYR A 61 23.31 12.00 15.34
C TYR A 61 23.40 11.45 13.90
N ALA A 62 22.33 10.86 13.39
CA ALA A 62 22.26 10.39 12.02
C ALA A 62 22.43 11.53 11.00
N ALA A 63 21.91 12.72 11.29
CA ALA A 63 22.08 13.91 10.47
C ALA A 63 23.54 14.38 10.38
N SER A 64 24.31 14.31 11.48
CA SER A 64 25.74 14.66 11.45
C SER A 64 26.53 13.72 10.54
N ILE A 65 26.24 12.42 10.59
CA ILE A 65 26.88 11.44 9.70
C ILE A 65 26.42 11.63 8.25
N TYR A 66 25.12 11.87 8.02
CA TYR A 66 24.58 12.16 6.68
C TYR A 66 25.32 13.33 6.00
N ASN A 67 25.62 14.39 6.75
CA ASN A 67 26.37 15.55 6.25
C ASN A 67 27.85 15.24 6.02
N HIS A 68 28.43 14.33 6.80
CA HIS A 68 29.84 13.94 6.71
C HIS A 68 30.11 12.99 5.53
N VAL A 69 29.23 12.01 5.28
CA VAL A 69 29.45 10.99 4.24
C VAL A 69 29.22 11.53 2.83
N GLN A 70 29.92 10.93 1.87
CA GLN A 70 29.78 11.23 0.44
C GLN A 70 29.14 10.07 -0.32
N GLY A 71 28.52 10.41 -1.46
CA GLY A 71 27.90 9.45 -2.37
C GLY A 71 26.44 9.13 -2.03
N ASP A 72 25.64 9.00 -3.08
CA ASP A 72 24.18 8.79 -2.99
C ASP A 72 23.80 7.55 -2.18
N PHE A 73 24.55 6.45 -2.30
CA PHE A 73 24.24 5.23 -1.55
C PHE A 73 24.32 5.43 -0.03
N GLN A 74 25.38 6.10 0.46
CA GLN A 74 25.55 6.35 1.89
C GLN A 74 24.53 7.37 2.38
N LYS A 75 24.32 8.45 1.62
CA LYS A 75 23.29 9.45 1.93
C LYS A 75 21.88 8.85 1.98
N ALA A 76 21.53 7.98 1.05
CA ALA A 76 20.27 7.24 1.07
C ALA A 76 20.09 6.39 2.34
N ARG A 77 21.16 5.71 2.79
CA ARG A 77 21.12 4.91 4.03
C ARG A 77 20.84 5.76 5.26
N TRP A 78 21.54 6.88 5.41
CA TRP A 78 21.34 7.75 6.58
C TRP A 78 20.01 8.48 6.54
N ALA A 79 19.53 8.89 5.35
CA ALA A 79 18.18 9.39 5.18
C ALA A 79 17.12 8.35 5.56
N GLN A 80 17.28 7.08 5.14
CA GLN A 80 16.38 6.00 5.55
C GLN A 80 16.41 5.75 7.06
N LEU A 81 17.58 5.85 7.69
CA LEU A 81 17.75 5.66 9.13
C LEU A 81 17.07 6.80 9.92
N MET A 82 17.26 8.05 9.52
CA MET A 82 16.54 9.20 10.09
C MET A 82 15.03 9.03 9.92
N GLY A 83 14.57 8.65 8.73
CA GLY A 83 13.16 8.41 8.46
C GLY A 83 12.59 7.29 9.34
N THR A 84 13.35 6.23 9.60
CA THR A 84 12.95 5.14 10.50
C THR A 84 12.82 5.61 11.94
N ALA A 85 13.77 6.42 12.43
CA ALA A 85 13.71 6.99 13.78
C ALA A 85 12.51 7.93 13.93
N SER A 86 12.31 8.88 13.00
CA SER A 86 11.14 9.76 12.99
C SER A 86 9.83 8.97 12.92
N PHE A 87 9.82 7.88 12.14
CA PHE A 87 8.65 7.02 12.02
C PHE A 87 8.28 6.38 13.36
N LEU A 88 9.26 5.82 14.09
CA LEU A 88 9.06 5.25 15.42
C LEU A 88 8.59 6.28 16.45
N LEU A 89 8.96 7.56 16.27
CA LEU A 89 8.52 8.67 17.10
C LEU A 89 7.14 9.22 16.71
N LEU A 90 6.48 8.62 15.71
CA LEU A 90 5.23 9.13 15.12
C LEU A 90 5.33 10.55 14.55
N ASP A 91 6.55 11.03 14.26
CA ASP A 91 6.76 12.22 13.42
C ASP A 91 6.68 11.79 11.95
N LEU A 92 5.46 11.55 11.48
CA LEU A 92 5.21 11.01 10.14
C LEU A 92 5.60 12.02 9.05
N THR A 93 5.50 13.32 9.31
CA THR A 93 5.90 14.37 8.38
C THR A 93 7.42 14.33 8.16
N ALA A 94 8.22 14.30 9.23
CA ALA A 94 9.66 14.16 9.11
C ALA A 94 10.05 12.80 8.51
N ALA A 95 9.39 11.72 8.92
CA ALA A 95 9.63 10.39 8.38
C ALA A 95 9.43 10.36 6.85
N HIS A 96 8.31 10.90 6.37
CA HIS A 96 8.00 11.00 4.96
C HIS A 96 9.04 11.83 4.19
N ALA A 97 9.45 12.99 4.74
CA ALA A 97 10.48 13.83 4.13
C ALA A 97 11.83 13.10 4.03
N HIS A 98 12.26 12.42 5.08
CA HIS A 98 13.50 11.65 5.09
C HIS A 98 13.48 10.45 4.13
N PHE A 99 12.37 9.70 4.07
CA PHE A 99 12.25 8.63 3.08
C PHE A 99 12.22 9.15 1.65
N THR A 100 11.59 10.31 1.40
CA THR A 100 11.63 10.98 0.09
C THR A 100 13.07 11.33 -0.30
N THR A 101 13.85 11.89 0.63
CA THR A 101 15.29 12.15 0.42
C THR A 101 16.06 10.87 0.12
N ALA A 102 15.77 9.78 0.82
CA ALA A 102 16.41 8.48 0.55
C ALA A 102 16.10 7.99 -0.88
N LEU A 103 14.86 8.10 -1.34
CA LEU A 103 14.47 7.74 -2.71
C LEU A 103 15.14 8.61 -3.75
N ASN A 104 15.25 9.93 -3.51
CA ASN A 104 15.94 10.84 -4.43
C ASN A 104 17.41 10.45 -4.64
N HIS A 105 18.11 10.09 -3.56
CA HIS A 105 19.48 9.58 -3.67
C HIS A 105 19.54 8.23 -4.40
N LEU A 106 18.63 7.30 -4.12
CA LEU A 106 18.56 6.01 -4.83
C LEU A 106 18.29 6.18 -6.34
N MET A 107 17.41 7.11 -6.71
CA MET A 107 17.17 7.47 -8.11
C MET A 107 18.40 8.11 -8.76
N SER A 108 19.12 8.99 -8.06
CA SER A 108 20.40 9.55 -8.53
C SER A 108 21.46 8.45 -8.78
N LEU A 109 21.56 7.49 -7.84
CA LEU A 109 22.43 6.34 -7.97
C LEU A 109 22.07 5.49 -9.20
N ALA A 110 20.79 5.16 -9.39
CA ALA A 110 20.30 4.43 -10.55
C ALA A 110 20.54 5.19 -11.87
N LYS A 111 20.38 6.51 -11.86
CA LYS A 111 20.68 7.38 -13.02
C LYS A 111 22.16 7.33 -13.42
N SER A 112 23.06 7.13 -12.47
CA SER A 112 24.49 6.91 -12.73
C SER A 112 24.84 5.51 -13.24
N GLY A 113 23.86 4.63 -13.46
CA GLY A 113 24.07 3.24 -13.89
C GLY A 113 24.50 2.31 -12.75
N LYS A 114 24.36 2.73 -11.50
CA LYS A 114 24.74 1.94 -10.31
C LYS A 114 23.50 1.44 -9.58
N ALA A 115 23.60 0.26 -8.97
CA ALA A 115 22.58 -0.30 -8.11
C ALA A 115 23.19 -0.83 -6.81
N PRO A 116 22.48 -0.79 -5.68
CA PRO A 116 22.91 -1.46 -4.46
C PRO A 116 23.14 -2.94 -4.69
N ALA A 117 24.26 -3.48 -4.18
CA ALA A 117 24.54 -4.91 -4.27
C ALA A 117 23.54 -5.70 -3.42
N LYS A 118 22.97 -6.76 -4.02
CA LYS A 118 22.10 -7.69 -3.29
C LYS A 118 22.94 -8.42 -2.25
N LYS A 119 22.64 -8.23 -0.97
CA LYS A 119 23.26 -9.05 0.08
C LYS A 119 22.90 -10.51 -0.19
N LYS A 120 23.90 -11.40 -0.27
CA LYS A 120 23.64 -12.85 -0.19
C LYS A 120 22.86 -13.07 1.10
N GLN A 121 21.65 -13.64 1.01
CA GLN A 121 21.01 -14.18 2.20
C GLN A 121 21.97 -15.21 2.76
N VAL A 122 22.41 -15.01 4.00
CA VAL A 122 23.01 -16.11 4.75
C VAL A 122 21.89 -17.13 4.83
N LYS A 123 22.06 -18.29 4.17
CA LYS A 123 21.22 -19.45 4.46
C LYS A 123 21.40 -19.68 5.94
N GLU A 124 20.41 -19.35 6.75
CA GLU A 124 20.31 -19.92 8.09
C GLU A 124 20.45 -21.43 7.91
N GLN A 125 21.33 -22.04 8.71
CA GLN A 125 21.52 -23.48 8.70
C GLN A 125 20.16 -24.13 8.94
N ALA A 126 19.62 -24.71 7.88
CA ALA A 126 18.37 -25.46 7.88
C ALA A 126 18.64 -26.82 8.54
N ASP A 127 18.78 -26.82 9.87
CA ASP A 127 18.77 -28.03 10.70
C ASP A 127 17.56 -28.03 11.68
N THR A 128 16.70 -27.01 11.61
CA THR A 128 15.42 -26.99 12.34
C THR A 128 14.27 -27.37 11.40
N GLU A 129 13.50 -28.39 11.80
CA GLU A 129 12.26 -28.80 11.14
C GLU A 129 11.33 -27.59 10.96
N ASN A 130 10.85 -27.32 9.74
CA ASN A 130 9.93 -26.21 9.51
C ASN A 130 8.59 -26.50 10.20
N ILE A 131 8.25 -25.63 11.15
CA ILE A 131 7.15 -25.82 12.10
C ILE A 131 5.77 -25.70 11.41
N PHE A 132 5.70 -24.97 10.29
CA PHE A 132 4.52 -24.89 9.43
C PHE A 132 4.34 -26.15 8.59
N THR A 133 5.43 -26.76 8.12
CA THR A 133 5.37 -28.03 7.35
C THR A 133 5.15 -29.27 8.22
N SER A 134 5.55 -29.23 9.49
CA SER A 134 5.41 -30.36 10.42
C SER A 134 4.03 -30.46 11.09
N GLY A 135 3.12 -29.51 10.82
CA GLY A 135 1.78 -29.47 11.43
C GLY A 135 1.73 -28.92 12.87
N LYS A 136 2.89 -28.73 13.53
CA LYS A 136 2.98 -28.16 14.89
C LYS A 136 2.38 -26.76 14.98
N ALA A 137 2.59 -25.91 13.97
CA ALA A 137 2.02 -24.57 13.94
C ALA A 137 0.48 -24.61 13.86
N GLU A 138 -0.06 -25.54 13.06
CA GLU A 138 -1.50 -25.71 12.89
C GLU A 138 -2.16 -26.29 14.14
N GLN A 139 -1.52 -27.27 14.79
CA GLN A 139 -1.94 -27.77 16.10
C GLN A 139 -2.00 -26.65 17.14
N LEU A 140 -0.96 -25.80 17.20
CA LEU A 140 -0.91 -24.67 18.13
C LEU A 140 -2.03 -23.65 17.84
N LEU A 141 -2.27 -23.33 16.56
CA LEU A 141 -3.37 -22.47 16.14
C LEU A 141 -4.71 -23.01 16.64
N TRP A 142 -5.03 -24.26 16.34
CA TRP A 142 -6.34 -24.82 16.67
C TRP A 142 -6.54 -25.02 18.17
N THR A 143 -5.49 -25.45 18.89
CA THR A 143 -5.52 -25.52 20.36
C THR A 143 -5.76 -24.14 20.96
N THR A 144 -5.10 -23.10 20.40
CA THR A 144 -5.27 -21.72 20.85
C THR A 144 -6.70 -21.22 20.61
N CYS A 145 -7.23 -21.42 19.40
CA CYS A 145 -8.59 -21.01 19.05
C CYS A 145 -9.67 -21.77 19.85
N ALA A 146 -9.46 -23.06 20.13
CA ALA A 146 -10.40 -23.87 20.90
C ALA A 146 -10.48 -23.44 22.36
N GLU A 147 -9.34 -23.12 22.97
CA GLU A 147 -9.30 -22.60 24.34
C GLU A 147 -9.92 -21.20 24.45
N LEU A 148 -9.68 -20.32 23.47
CA LEU A 148 -10.36 -19.03 23.41
C LEU A 148 -11.89 -19.21 23.29
N ALA A 149 -12.33 -20.11 22.42
CA ALA A 149 -13.74 -20.39 22.23
C ALA A 149 -14.40 -21.02 23.48
N SER A 150 -13.69 -21.88 24.23
CA SER A 150 -14.19 -22.48 25.49
C SER A 150 -14.46 -21.40 26.56
N GLN A 151 -13.72 -20.29 26.52
CA GLN A 151 -13.90 -19.12 27.36
C GLN A 151 -14.92 -18.11 26.80
N GLY A 152 -15.63 -18.45 25.71
CA GLY A 152 -16.60 -17.57 25.06
C GLY A 152 -15.97 -16.42 24.27
N ILE A 153 -14.67 -16.49 23.96
CA ILE A 153 -13.95 -15.46 23.19
C ILE A 153 -14.00 -15.83 21.70
N PRO A 154 -14.68 -15.02 20.85
CA PRO A 154 -14.85 -15.32 19.43
C PRO A 154 -13.62 -14.93 18.61
N ALA A 155 -12.49 -15.58 18.88
CA ALA A 155 -11.27 -15.45 18.09
C ALA A 155 -11.23 -16.49 16.96
N PHE A 156 -10.77 -16.10 15.78
CA PHE A 156 -10.82 -16.94 14.58
C PHE A 156 -9.60 -16.72 13.66
N PRO A 157 -9.23 -17.72 12.83
CA PRO A 157 -8.17 -17.58 11.82
C PRO A 157 -8.41 -16.39 10.88
N PHE A 158 -7.37 -15.60 10.62
CA PHE A 158 -7.47 -14.38 9.82
C PHE A 158 -6.32 -14.26 8.81
N ALA A 159 -6.36 -13.24 7.93
CA ALA A 159 -5.29 -12.89 6.99
C ALA A 159 -4.56 -14.08 6.32
N GLY A 160 -3.24 -14.23 6.51
CA GLY A 160 -2.41 -15.26 5.88
C GLY A 160 -2.77 -16.68 6.35
N THR A 161 -3.06 -16.81 7.64
CA THR A 161 -3.54 -18.07 8.24
C THR A 161 -4.87 -18.53 7.63
N LEU A 162 -5.88 -17.65 7.54
CA LEU A 162 -7.15 -17.97 6.86
C LEU A 162 -6.94 -18.30 5.39
N LEU A 163 -6.04 -17.58 4.70
CA LEU A 163 -5.71 -17.85 3.30
C LEU A 163 -5.14 -19.26 3.12
N GLY A 164 -4.21 -19.68 3.98
CA GLY A 164 -3.68 -21.04 3.96
C GLY A 164 -4.78 -22.08 4.15
N LEU A 165 -5.52 -21.98 5.25
CA LEU A 165 -6.57 -22.94 5.60
C LEU A 165 -7.64 -23.08 4.51
N VAL A 166 -8.07 -21.98 3.90
CA VAL A 166 -9.15 -22.01 2.89
C VAL A 166 -8.64 -22.38 1.49
N ARG A 167 -7.44 -21.93 1.10
CA ARG A 167 -6.91 -22.20 -0.24
C ARG A 167 -6.22 -23.55 -0.35
N ASN A 168 -5.43 -23.90 0.65
CA ASN A 168 -4.55 -25.06 0.64
C ASN A 168 -5.09 -26.21 1.52
N GLY A 169 -6.05 -25.93 2.41
CA GLY A 169 -6.54 -26.89 3.40
C GLY A 169 -5.62 -27.05 4.62
N HIS A 170 -4.52 -26.29 4.68
CA HIS A 170 -3.50 -26.27 5.75
C HIS A 170 -2.76 -24.93 5.72
N LEU A 171 -1.98 -24.61 6.75
CA LEU A 171 -1.20 -23.37 6.80
C LEU A 171 -0.18 -23.25 5.65
N LEU A 172 0.17 -22.02 5.27
CA LEU A 172 1.16 -21.78 4.21
C LEU A 172 2.55 -22.21 4.68
N GLU A 173 3.24 -23.09 3.95
CA GLU A 173 4.54 -23.65 4.34
C GLU A 173 5.66 -22.61 4.54
N PHE A 174 5.50 -21.44 3.91
CA PHE A 174 6.46 -20.33 3.95
C PHE A 174 6.05 -19.19 4.89
N ASP A 175 4.92 -19.31 5.59
CA ASP A 175 4.53 -18.33 6.60
C ASP A 175 5.49 -18.34 7.79
N LYS A 176 5.46 -17.25 8.55
CA LYS A 176 6.35 -17.05 9.70
C LYS A 176 5.60 -16.81 11.00
N ASP A 177 4.32 -16.49 10.86
CA ASP A 177 3.39 -16.03 11.86
C ASP A 177 2.03 -16.71 11.67
N LEU A 178 1.32 -16.85 12.78
CA LEU A 178 -0.11 -17.12 12.78
C LEU A 178 -0.85 -15.78 12.81
N ASP A 179 -2.01 -15.72 12.17
CA ASP A 179 -2.88 -14.55 12.15
C ASP A 179 -4.24 -14.95 12.72
N ILE A 180 -4.68 -14.27 13.78
CA ILE A 180 -6.05 -14.39 14.28
C ILE A 180 -6.70 -13.03 14.41
N ALA A 181 -8.02 -13.00 14.31
CA ALA A 181 -8.82 -11.83 14.59
C ALA A 181 -9.81 -12.08 15.71
N VAL A 182 -10.18 -11.01 16.41
CA VAL A 182 -11.19 -11.00 17.46
C VAL A 182 -12.01 -9.71 17.37
N TRP A 183 -13.27 -9.76 17.80
CA TRP A 183 -14.07 -8.55 17.97
C TRP A 183 -13.49 -7.66 19.07
N ILE A 184 -13.52 -6.34 18.87
CA ILE A 184 -12.89 -5.37 19.78
C ILE A 184 -13.47 -5.43 21.20
N GLU A 185 -14.73 -5.82 21.33
CA GLU A 185 -15.44 -6.05 22.59
C GLU A 185 -14.80 -7.18 23.42
N SER A 186 -14.14 -8.13 22.76
CA SER A 186 -13.44 -9.26 23.38
C SER A 186 -11.91 -9.08 23.40
N TRP A 187 -11.39 -7.93 22.97
CA TRP A 187 -9.96 -7.67 22.82
C TRP A 187 -9.15 -7.90 24.11
N GLU A 188 -9.58 -7.30 25.21
CA GLU A 188 -8.87 -7.42 26.49
C GLU A 188 -8.91 -8.85 27.04
N ALA A 189 -10.06 -9.52 26.92
CA ALA A 189 -10.23 -10.89 27.36
C ALA A 189 -9.33 -11.83 26.54
N CYS A 190 -9.27 -11.64 25.22
CA CYS A 190 -8.41 -12.39 24.33
C CYS A 190 -6.92 -12.21 24.67
N CYS A 191 -6.45 -10.97 24.85
CA CYS A 191 -5.05 -10.72 25.25
C CYS A 191 -4.70 -11.42 26.57
N LYS A 192 -5.55 -11.28 27.60
CA LYS A 192 -5.33 -11.93 28.90
C LYS A 192 -5.32 -13.45 28.81
N ALA A 193 -6.18 -14.03 27.97
CA ALA A 193 -6.23 -15.48 27.76
C ALA A 193 -4.96 -15.98 27.05
N LEU A 194 -4.55 -15.33 25.96
CA LEU A 194 -3.31 -15.66 25.24
C LEU A 194 -2.09 -15.64 26.17
N GLU A 195 -1.96 -14.60 27.01
CA GLU A 195 -0.86 -14.48 27.97
C GLU A 195 -0.81 -15.63 28.99
N LYS A 196 -1.97 -16.15 29.40
CA LYS A 196 -2.04 -17.33 30.27
C LYS A 196 -1.67 -18.63 29.55
N MET A 197 -1.83 -18.66 28.23
CA MET A 197 -1.58 -19.82 27.37
C MET A 197 -0.14 -19.89 26.84
N GLY A 198 0.78 -19.10 27.39
CA GLY A 198 2.20 -19.14 27.00
C GLY A 198 2.56 -18.20 25.84
N TRP A 199 1.65 -17.31 25.43
CA TRP A 199 1.95 -16.25 24.46
C TRP A 199 2.51 -15.01 25.16
N SER A 200 3.75 -14.66 24.84
CA SER A 200 4.41 -13.47 25.39
C SER A 200 4.29 -12.29 24.43
N LYS A 201 3.93 -11.10 24.94
CA LYS A 201 3.86 -9.88 24.13
C LYS A 201 5.24 -9.51 23.58
N THR A 202 5.30 -9.24 22.28
CA THR A 202 6.49 -8.69 21.65
C THR A 202 6.49 -7.16 21.78
N PRO A 203 7.62 -6.52 22.14
CA PRO A 203 7.73 -5.07 22.13
C PRO A 203 7.44 -4.51 20.74
N MET A 204 6.48 -3.60 20.66
CA MET A 204 6.09 -2.96 19.42
C MET A 204 6.63 -1.53 19.36
N GLY A 205 6.98 -1.07 18.15
CA GLY A 205 7.36 0.33 17.93
C GLY A 205 6.20 1.31 18.14
N PHE A 206 4.96 0.83 18.09
CA PHE A 206 3.75 1.62 18.26
C PHE A 206 2.78 0.92 19.20
N ASN A 207 2.04 1.70 19.98
CA ASN A 207 0.97 1.17 20.84
C ASN A 207 -0.37 1.24 20.11
N TYR A 208 -0.65 0.22 19.29
CA TYR A 208 -1.95 0.10 18.64
C TYR A 208 -3.02 -0.37 19.64
N SER A 209 -4.23 0.17 19.54
CA SER A 209 -5.37 -0.27 20.37
C SER A 209 -5.98 -1.59 19.92
N ASN A 210 -5.78 -1.98 18.67
CA ASN A 210 -6.46 -3.10 18.03
C ASN A 210 -5.50 -4.05 17.29
N TYR A 211 -4.21 -4.01 17.60
CA TYR A 211 -3.23 -4.90 17.00
C TYR A 211 -2.10 -5.22 17.99
N ARG A 212 -1.66 -6.48 18.04
CA ARG A 212 -0.58 -6.93 18.93
C ARG A 212 0.16 -8.13 18.35
N ASP A 213 1.49 -8.09 18.45
CA ASP A 213 2.36 -9.24 18.15
C ASP A 213 2.63 -10.05 19.42
N TYR A 214 2.51 -11.36 19.34
CA TYR A 214 2.89 -12.32 20.37
C TYR A 214 3.97 -13.28 19.86
N VAL A 215 4.69 -13.92 20.79
CA VAL A 215 5.56 -15.07 20.52
C VAL A 215 5.24 -16.20 21.50
N HIS A 216 5.12 -17.43 21.01
CA HIS A 216 4.90 -18.59 21.87
C HIS A 216 6.21 -18.98 22.56
N SER A 217 6.23 -18.99 23.89
CA SER A 217 7.47 -19.12 24.66
C SER A 217 8.26 -20.42 24.42
N GLU A 218 7.58 -21.52 24.07
CA GLU A 218 8.22 -22.82 23.89
C GLU A 218 8.65 -23.10 22.44
N ILE A 219 7.85 -22.65 21.47
CA ILE A 219 7.98 -23.05 20.06
C ILE A 219 8.59 -21.90 19.23
N GLY A 220 8.50 -20.66 19.72
CA GLY A 220 9.08 -19.48 19.06
C GLY A 220 8.28 -18.96 17.86
N ILE A 221 7.11 -19.53 17.56
CA ILE A 221 6.19 -19.01 16.53
C ILE A 221 5.60 -17.68 16.99
N THR A 222 5.43 -16.74 16.07
CA THR A 222 4.76 -15.47 16.33
C THR A 222 3.26 -15.52 15.98
N LEU A 223 2.47 -14.71 16.66
CA LEU A 223 1.03 -14.57 16.43
C LEU A 223 0.65 -13.10 16.32
N ASP A 224 0.05 -12.73 15.19
CA ASP A 224 -0.51 -11.43 14.91
C ASP A 224 -2.00 -11.43 15.30
N LEU A 225 -2.33 -10.72 16.39
CA LEU A 225 -3.69 -10.56 16.88
C LEU A 225 -4.29 -9.25 16.33
N CYS A 226 -5.37 -9.36 15.56
CA CYS A 226 -6.10 -8.24 14.97
C CYS A 226 -7.47 -8.01 15.62
N GLY A 227 -7.76 -6.76 16.02
CA GLY A 227 -9.06 -6.33 16.51
C GLY A 227 -9.93 -5.80 15.38
N LEU A 228 -11.15 -6.33 15.27
CA LEU A 228 -12.18 -5.90 14.31
C LEU A 228 -13.38 -5.28 15.01
N GLN A 229 -14.03 -4.34 14.36
CA GLN A 229 -15.24 -3.69 14.88
C GLN A 229 -16.26 -3.43 13.78
N HIS A 230 -17.55 -3.44 14.15
CA HIS A 230 -18.61 -3.03 13.25
C HIS A 230 -18.61 -1.52 13.10
N ARG A 231 -18.56 -1.02 11.85
CA ARG A 231 -18.74 0.41 11.55
C ARG A 231 -20.18 0.73 11.16
N SER A 232 -20.87 -0.21 10.52
CA SER A 232 -22.30 -0.13 10.18
C SER A 232 -22.86 -1.54 9.94
N ASP A 233 -24.16 -1.64 9.69
CA ASP A 233 -24.85 -2.91 9.38
C ASP A 233 -24.26 -3.70 8.20
N HIS A 234 -23.42 -3.06 7.38
CA HIS A 234 -22.85 -3.65 6.17
C HIS A 234 -21.32 -3.67 6.14
N LYS A 235 -20.64 -3.02 7.10
CA LYS A 235 -19.17 -2.85 7.06
C LYS A 235 -18.53 -3.18 8.41
N ILE A 236 -17.47 -3.97 8.33
CA ILE A 236 -16.54 -4.26 9.43
C ILE A 236 -15.24 -3.53 9.12
N VAL A 237 -14.56 -3.02 10.14
CA VAL A 237 -13.26 -2.39 9.99
C VAL A 237 -12.23 -2.97 10.95
N GLY A 238 -10.98 -2.93 10.51
CA GLY A 238 -9.81 -3.28 11.29
C GLY A 238 -8.59 -2.53 10.78
N GLY A 239 -7.41 -3.12 10.91
CA GLY A 239 -6.14 -2.51 10.52
C GLY A 239 -5.38 -2.03 11.75
N PHE A 240 -4.69 -0.88 11.66
CA PHE A 240 -3.90 -0.34 12.77
C PHE A 240 -4.48 0.97 13.25
N SER A 241 -4.94 0.97 14.50
CA SER A 241 -5.49 2.14 15.16
C SER A 241 -4.52 2.69 16.19
N LEU A 242 -4.08 3.93 15.99
CA LEU A 242 -3.27 4.68 16.94
C LEU A 242 -4.21 5.52 17.82
N PRO A 243 -4.31 5.22 19.13
CA PRO A 243 -5.08 6.04 20.08
C PRO A 243 -4.60 7.49 20.05
N ASP A 244 -5.52 8.43 20.22
CA ASP A 244 -5.24 9.87 20.35
C ASP A 244 -4.58 10.54 19.13
N HIS A 245 -4.51 9.84 17.99
CA HIS A 245 -3.97 10.38 16.75
C HIS A 245 -5.06 10.61 15.68
N PRO A 246 -4.89 11.62 14.82
CA PRO A 246 -5.89 11.97 13.81
C PRO A 246 -6.00 10.93 12.69
N ALA A 247 -6.96 11.12 11.77
CA ALA A 247 -7.31 10.14 10.73
C ALA A 247 -6.14 9.77 9.80
N GLU A 248 -5.22 10.70 9.53
CA GLU A 248 -4.04 10.50 8.70
C GLU A 248 -2.96 9.59 9.32
N TYR A 249 -3.11 9.29 10.62
CA TYR A 249 -2.28 8.36 11.38
C TYR A 249 -2.91 6.97 11.50
N GLN A 250 -4.08 6.75 10.90
CA GLN A 250 -4.76 5.47 10.98
C GLN A 250 -4.49 4.65 9.71
N ARG A 251 -4.39 3.32 9.84
CA ARG A 251 -4.47 2.39 8.71
C ARG A 251 -5.76 1.61 8.83
N VAL A 252 -6.76 1.99 8.05
CA VAL A 252 -8.08 1.34 8.10
C VAL A 252 -8.22 0.33 6.96
N SER A 253 -8.55 -0.91 7.32
CA SER A 253 -9.01 -1.95 6.38
C SER A 253 -10.52 -2.12 6.51
N VAL A 254 -11.25 -2.19 5.39
CA VAL A 254 -12.71 -2.28 5.35
C VAL A 254 -13.16 -3.60 4.74
N PHE A 255 -13.93 -4.36 5.49
CA PHE A 255 -14.46 -5.67 5.10
C PHE A 255 -15.97 -5.60 4.87
N PRO A 256 -16.52 -6.36 3.91
CA PRO A 256 -17.94 -6.66 3.88
C PRO A 256 -18.37 -7.36 5.17
N LYS A 257 -19.62 -7.20 5.58
CA LYS A 257 -20.17 -7.96 6.72
C LYS A 257 -20.07 -9.48 6.46
N PHE A 258 -19.50 -10.20 7.41
CA PHE A 258 -19.50 -11.66 7.51
C PHE A 258 -19.95 -12.06 8.92
N ASP A 259 -20.38 -13.30 9.07
CA ASP A 259 -20.81 -13.86 10.36
C ASP A 259 -19.72 -14.84 10.86
N LEU A 260 -19.78 -15.20 12.14
CA LEU A 260 -18.95 -16.27 12.70
C LEU A 260 -19.84 -17.48 13.01
N ILE A 261 -19.31 -18.67 12.75
CA ILE A 261 -19.93 -19.94 13.11
C ILE A 261 -18.97 -20.77 13.94
N GLN A 262 -19.50 -21.69 14.73
CA GLN A 262 -18.68 -22.65 15.47
C GLN A 262 -18.50 -23.94 14.67
N HIS A 263 -17.26 -24.40 14.58
CA HIS A 263 -16.89 -25.70 14.03
C HIS A 263 -16.30 -26.58 15.12
N SER A 264 -16.67 -27.85 15.15
CA SER A 264 -16.00 -28.83 15.99
C SER A 264 -14.75 -29.34 15.28
N THR A 265 -13.60 -29.25 15.96
CA THR A 265 -12.31 -29.80 15.52
C THR A 265 -11.88 -30.88 16.52
N GLU A 266 -10.82 -31.62 16.21
CA GLU A 266 -10.22 -32.57 17.17
C GLU A 266 -9.65 -31.89 18.43
N TYR A 267 -9.42 -30.59 18.38
CA TYR A 267 -8.91 -29.76 19.48
C TYR A 267 -10.01 -29.10 20.31
N GLY A 268 -11.27 -29.23 19.90
CA GLY A 268 -12.43 -28.58 20.52
C GLY A 268 -13.22 -27.72 19.53
N ASN A 269 -14.25 -27.02 20.04
CA ASN A 269 -15.04 -26.10 19.23
C ASN A 269 -14.24 -24.81 18.98
N VAL A 270 -14.22 -24.33 17.74
CA VAL A 270 -13.52 -23.11 17.34
C VAL A 270 -14.46 -22.19 16.58
N TRP A 271 -14.19 -20.88 16.60
CA TRP A 271 -14.90 -19.92 15.76
C TRP A 271 -14.25 -19.81 14.38
N PHE A 272 -15.08 -19.66 13.35
CA PHE A 272 -14.63 -19.54 11.96
C PHE A 272 -15.52 -18.55 11.18
N PRO A 273 -14.94 -17.74 10.28
CA PRO A 273 -15.70 -16.78 9.49
C PRO A 273 -16.52 -17.44 8.37
N GLN A 274 -17.76 -17.00 8.18
CA GLN A 274 -18.70 -17.51 7.18
C GLN A 274 -19.39 -16.37 6.39
N PRO A 275 -19.36 -16.39 5.04
CA PRO A 275 -18.42 -17.13 4.20
C PRO A 275 -16.99 -16.53 4.30
N PRO A 276 -15.93 -17.35 4.43
CA PRO A 276 -14.54 -16.86 4.57
C PRO A 276 -14.06 -16.06 3.35
N GLU A 277 -14.64 -16.32 2.17
CA GLU A 277 -14.30 -15.66 0.92
C GLU A 277 -14.54 -14.15 0.98
N LYS A 278 -15.47 -13.66 1.81
CA LYS A 278 -15.68 -12.21 1.99
C LYS A 278 -14.42 -11.53 2.53
N ILE A 279 -13.72 -12.16 3.47
CA ILE A 279 -12.47 -11.64 4.03
C ILE A 279 -11.35 -11.76 2.99
N LEU A 280 -11.21 -12.93 2.37
CA LEU A 280 -10.12 -13.21 1.44
C LEU A 280 -10.22 -12.36 0.16
N THR A 281 -11.41 -12.20 -0.41
CA THR A 281 -11.64 -11.33 -1.57
C THR A 281 -11.45 -9.85 -1.21
N ALA A 282 -11.83 -9.42 0.00
CA ALA A 282 -11.59 -8.05 0.44
C ALA A 282 -10.08 -7.76 0.60
N PHE A 283 -9.30 -8.70 1.14
CA PHE A 283 -7.85 -8.51 1.28
C PHE A 283 -7.11 -8.62 -0.05
N TYR A 284 -7.25 -9.77 -0.71
CA TYR A 284 -6.35 -10.20 -1.78
C TYR A 284 -6.99 -10.14 -3.17
N GLY A 285 -8.32 -10.01 -3.25
CA GLY A 285 -9.09 -10.08 -4.49
C GLY A 285 -9.11 -11.49 -5.06
N ASP A 286 -8.36 -11.76 -6.12
CA ASP A 286 -8.08 -13.14 -6.56
C ASP A 286 -7.06 -13.78 -5.61
N TRP A 287 -7.57 -14.29 -4.50
CA TRP A 287 -6.78 -14.96 -3.46
C TRP A 287 -6.33 -16.37 -3.86
N ARG A 288 -6.93 -16.95 -4.90
CA ARG A 288 -6.59 -18.31 -5.37
C ARG A 288 -5.27 -18.32 -6.14
N THR A 289 -4.96 -17.24 -6.85
CA THR A 289 -3.68 -17.09 -7.56
C THR A 289 -2.59 -16.54 -6.62
N PRO A 290 -1.51 -17.30 -6.35
CA PRO A 290 -0.42 -16.82 -5.50
C PRO A 290 0.23 -15.54 -6.05
N ASN A 291 0.51 -14.59 -5.16
CA ASN A 291 1.26 -13.39 -5.49
C ASN A 291 2.50 -13.27 -4.58
N PRO A 292 3.70 -13.65 -5.06
CA PRO A 292 4.93 -13.61 -4.24
C PRO A 292 5.38 -12.18 -3.93
N TYR A 293 4.83 -11.19 -4.63
CA TYR A 293 5.15 -9.79 -4.46
C TYR A 293 4.24 -9.08 -3.47
N TRP A 294 3.25 -9.79 -2.89
CA TRP A 294 2.31 -9.26 -1.93
C TRP A 294 2.96 -8.62 -0.69
N ASP A 295 2.26 -7.63 -0.16
CA ASP A 295 2.58 -6.93 1.07
C ASP A 295 1.27 -6.48 1.73
N THR A 296 0.96 -6.99 2.91
CA THR A 296 -0.32 -6.74 3.57
C THR A 296 -0.55 -5.25 3.87
N VAL A 297 0.51 -4.46 4.12
CA VAL A 297 0.36 -3.04 4.47
C VAL A 297 0.08 -2.20 3.23
N ILE A 298 0.73 -2.51 2.10
CA ILE A 298 0.68 -1.71 0.86
C ILE A 298 -0.35 -2.24 -0.14
N SER A 299 -0.38 -3.57 -0.35
CA SER A 299 -1.08 -4.22 -1.47
C SER A 299 -2.54 -4.51 -1.18
N ALA A 300 -2.93 -4.57 0.09
CA ALA A 300 -4.28 -4.92 0.53
C ALA A 300 -5.37 -4.10 -0.18
N LEU A 301 -6.33 -4.79 -0.78
CA LEU A 301 -7.36 -4.15 -1.61
C LEU A 301 -8.39 -3.38 -0.79
N ASN A 302 -8.70 -3.90 0.39
CA ASN A 302 -9.59 -3.32 1.41
C ASN A 302 -9.01 -2.12 2.16
N LEU A 303 -7.81 -1.64 1.83
CA LEU A 303 -7.28 -0.40 2.39
C LEU A 303 -8.17 0.79 2.01
N GLU A 304 -8.74 1.49 3.00
CA GLU A 304 -9.72 2.55 2.78
C GLU A 304 -9.11 3.81 2.16
N LYS A 305 -7.97 4.25 2.71
CA LYS A 305 -7.25 5.45 2.28
C LYS A 305 -5.75 5.20 2.34
N PHE A 306 -5.02 5.80 1.42
CA PHE A 306 -3.56 5.86 1.46
C PHE A 306 -3.12 7.02 2.37
N THR A 307 -3.32 6.84 3.68
CA THR A 307 -3.03 7.86 4.70
C THR A 307 -1.54 8.15 4.83
N LEU A 308 -1.16 9.18 5.59
CA LEU A 308 0.25 9.52 5.81
C LEU A 308 1.00 8.36 6.50
N LEU A 309 0.38 7.68 7.47
CA LEU A 309 0.95 6.47 8.09
C LEU A 309 1.24 5.39 7.04
N VAL A 310 0.28 5.11 6.16
CA VAL A 310 0.43 4.09 5.10
C VAL A 310 1.53 4.50 4.13
N ARG A 311 1.59 5.78 3.74
CA ARG A 311 2.64 6.31 2.85
C ARG A 311 4.02 6.14 3.47
N CYS A 312 4.20 6.50 4.75
CA CYS A 312 5.45 6.28 5.48
C CYS A 312 5.84 4.80 5.54
N TYR A 313 4.91 3.89 5.86
CA TYR A 313 5.16 2.45 5.83
C TYR A 313 5.62 1.97 4.45
N ALA A 314 4.94 2.42 3.40
CA ALA A 314 5.23 2.00 2.04
C ALA A 314 6.59 2.50 1.56
N TYR A 315 6.91 3.76 1.86
CA TYR A 315 8.21 4.39 1.58
C TYR A 315 9.34 3.73 2.37
N HIS A 316 9.10 3.39 3.65
CA HIS A 316 10.06 2.67 4.47
C HIS A 316 10.40 1.30 3.85
N ARG A 317 9.39 0.49 3.50
CA ARG A 317 9.59 -0.84 2.89
C ARG A 317 10.27 -0.74 1.51
N LEU A 318 9.84 0.21 0.68
CA LEU A 318 10.43 0.50 -0.63
C LEU A 318 11.93 0.84 -0.51
N THR A 319 12.27 1.83 0.29
CA THR A 319 13.66 2.28 0.48
C THR A 319 14.54 1.17 1.06
N GLN A 320 14.03 0.40 2.03
CA GLN A 320 14.75 -0.73 2.63
C GLN A 320 15.09 -1.81 1.59
N ARG A 321 14.13 -2.22 0.75
CA ARG A 321 14.37 -3.24 -0.30
C ARG A 321 15.30 -2.74 -1.40
N TRP A 322 15.19 -1.48 -1.78
CA TRP A 322 16.10 -0.89 -2.76
C TRP A 322 17.52 -0.84 -2.19
N LEU A 323 17.71 -0.36 -0.96
CA LEU A 323 19.01 -0.31 -0.28
C LEU A 323 19.63 -1.70 -0.05
N SER A 324 18.83 -2.75 0.06
CA SER A 324 19.33 -4.14 0.19
C SER A 324 19.72 -4.77 -1.15
N GLY A 325 19.49 -4.09 -2.27
CA GLY A 325 19.72 -4.61 -3.63
C GLY A 325 18.63 -5.58 -4.10
N ASP A 326 17.49 -5.64 -3.40
CA ASP A 326 16.34 -6.47 -3.80
C ASP A 326 15.44 -5.67 -4.74
N LEU A 327 15.96 -5.39 -5.93
CA LEU A 327 15.34 -4.46 -6.89
C LEU A 327 13.96 -4.92 -7.35
N ILE A 328 13.75 -6.23 -7.48
CA ILE A 328 12.46 -6.81 -7.87
C ILE A 328 11.39 -6.52 -6.82
N LYS A 329 11.68 -6.74 -5.53
CA LYS A 329 10.73 -6.42 -4.45
C LYS A 329 10.56 -4.91 -4.28
N ALA A 330 11.62 -4.12 -4.45
CA ALA A 330 11.54 -2.67 -4.46
C ALA A 330 10.62 -2.15 -5.58
N TRP A 331 10.80 -2.65 -6.81
CA TRP A 331 9.95 -2.30 -7.95
C TRP A 331 8.49 -2.69 -7.70
N SER A 332 8.27 -3.87 -7.14
CA SER A 332 6.93 -4.35 -6.77
C SER A 332 6.23 -3.38 -5.81
N TYR A 333 6.94 -2.88 -4.80
CA TYR A 333 6.41 -1.86 -3.89
C TYR A 333 6.16 -0.54 -4.60
N ALA A 334 7.08 -0.04 -5.42
CA ALA A 334 6.88 1.19 -6.20
C ALA A 334 5.64 1.08 -7.10
N HIS A 335 5.46 -0.06 -7.75
CA HIS A 335 4.32 -0.35 -8.59
C HIS A 335 3.01 -0.34 -7.79
N GLN A 336 2.96 -1.01 -6.64
CA GLN A 336 1.76 -1.02 -5.79
C GLN A 336 1.41 0.35 -5.22
N ILE A 337 2.40 1.11 -4.79
CA ILE A 337 2.19 2.47 -4.30
C ILE A 337 1.61 3.32 -5.43
N ALA A 338 2.16 3.27 -6.65
CA ALA A 338 1.62 4.00 -7.80
C ALA A 338 0.17 3.60 -8.17
N LEU A 339 -0.24 2.35 -7.90
CA LEU A 339 -1.63 1.93 -8.11
C LEU A 339 -2.59 2.44 -7.02
N LYS A 340 -2.09 2.83 -5.85
CA LYS A 340 -2.87 3.31 -4.71
C LYS A 340 -2.82 4.84 -4.56
N ASP A 341 -1.73 5.45 -5.00
CA ASP A 341 -1.45 6.88 -4.98
C ASP A 341 -0.85 7.30 -6.35
N PRO A 342 -1.68 7.38 -7.41
CA PRO A 342 -1.22 7.57 -8.79
C PRO A 342 -0.69 8.98 -9.09
N ASP A 343 -0.87 9.91 -8.16
CA ASP A 343 -0.40 11.29 -8.26
C ASP A 343 0.96 11.48 -7.56
N ASP A 344 1.49 10.45 -6.90
CA ASP A 344 2.81 10.45 -6.29
C ASP A 344 3.92 10.37 -7.36
N VAL A 345 4.38 11.55 -7.78
CA VAL A 345 5.44 11.70 -8.78
C VAL A 345 6.76 11.07 -8.34
N THR A 346 7.08 11.09 -7.04
CA THR A 346 8.32 10.50 -6.50
C THR A 346 8.32 8.99 -6.71
N ILE A 347 7.18 8.35 -6.47
CA ILE A 347 7.01 6.92 -6.65
C ILE A 347 6.98 6.53 -8.13
N LEU A 348 6.29 7.29 -8.97
CA LEU A 348 6.30 7.05 -10.42
C LEU A 348 7.72 7.09 -10.98
N ARG A 349 8.52 8.08 -10.58
CA ARG A 349 9.94 8.16 -10.95
C ARG A 349 10.77 7.02 -10.36
N SER A 350 10.54 6.67 -9.10
CA SER A 350 11.22 5.55 -8.43
C SER A 350 10.99 4.25 -9.18
N ARG A 351 9.74 3.98 -9.60
CA ARG A 351 9.39 2.81 -10.41
C ARG A 351 10.14 2.81 -11.75
N GLN A 352 10.14 3.92 -12.49
CA GLN A 352 10.84 4.04 -13.78
C GLN A 352 12.36 3.82 -13.64
N TRP A 353 12.99 4.38 -12.61
CA TRP A 353 14.42 4.18 -12.38
C TRP A 353 14.75 2.75 -11.96
N LEU A 354 13.86 2.10 -11.20
CA LEU A 354 13.99 0.67 -10.88
C LEU A 354 13.84 -0.20 -12.13
N GLU A 355 12.88 0.07 -13.01
CA GLU A 355 12.71 -0.63 -14.30
C GLU A 355 14.00 -0.55 -15.12
N ARG A 356 14.57 0.66 -15.25
CA ARG A 356 15.84 0.86 -15.96
C ARG A 356 17.00 0.11 -15.30
N ALA A 357 17.10 0.13 -13.97
CA ALA A 357 18.17 -0.56 -13.24
C ALA A 357 18.05 -2.10 -13.37
N ILE A 358 16.83 -2.63 -13.30
CA ILE A 358 16.52 -4.06 -13.47
C ILE A 358 16.90 -4.50 -14.89
N SER A 359 16.47 -3.76 -15.91
CA SER A 359 16.81 -4.03 -17.31
C SER A 359 18.32 -3.95 -17.57
N TYR A 360 19.02 -2.97 -16.99
CA TYR A 360 20.48 -2.84 -17.12
C TYR A 360 21.23 -4.04 -16.52
N LEU A 361 20.70 -4.63 -15.44
CA LEU A 361 21.25 -5.84 -14.81
C LEU A 361 20.81 -7.14 -15.49
N GLY A 362 20.06 -7.07 -16.60
CA GLY A 362 19.56 -8.25 -17.32
C GLY A 362 18.55 -9.08 -16.52
N GLN A 363 17.86 -8.46 -15.56
CA GLN A 363 16.78 -9.11 -14.80
C GLN A 363 15.43 -8.83 -15.46
N ASP A 364 14.51 -9.78 -15.38
CA ASP A 364 13.14 -9.60 -15.87
C ASP A 364 12.30 -8.79 -14.88
N ILE A 365 11.52 -7.86 -15.42
CA ILE A 365 10.51 -7.13 -14.65
C ILE A 365 9.32 -8.09 -14.45
N PRO A 366 8.87 -8.36 -13.21
CA PRO A 366 7.77 -9.27 -12.98
C PRO A 366 6.48 -8.79 -13.61
N SER A 367 5.67 -9.72 -14.10
CA SER A 367 4.27 -9.45 -14.39
C SER A 367 3.50 -9.34 -13.08
N TRP A 368 2.83 -8.20 -12.87
CA TRP A 368 1.94 -8.06 -11.72
C TRP A 368 0.66 -8.85 -11.97
N PRO A 369 0.28 -9.81 -11.10
CA PRO A 369 -0.89 -10.65 -11.35
C PRO A 369 -2.17 -9.80 -11.21
N ARG A 370 -3.15 -10.02 -12.09
CA ARG A 370 -4.40 -9.23 -12.15
C ARG A 370 -5.36 -9.66 -11.04
N ASN A 371 -4.96 -9.48 -9.79
CA ASN A 371 -5.70 -10.00 -8.64
C ASN A 371 -6.85 -9.09 -8.19
N ARG A 372 -7.28 -8.11 -9.00
CA ARG A 372 -8.44 -7.27 -8.65
C ARG A 372 -9.66 -7.71 -9.46
N PRO A 373 -10.83 -7.91 -8.83
CA PRO A 373 -12.08 -8.07 -9.56
C PRO A 373 -12.24 -6.89 -10.52
N GLN A 374 -12.50 -7.19 -11.79
CA GLN A 374 -12.57 -6.15 -12.79
C GLN A 374 -13.87 -5.36 -12.61
N LYS A 375 -13.76 -4.10 -12.21
CA LYS A 375 -14.88 -3.17 -12.13
C LYS A 375 -14.75 -2.15 -13.25
N HIS A 376 -15.50 -2.35 -14.33
CA HIS A 376 -15.42 -1.49 -15.49
C HIS A 376 -16.28 -0.25 -15.30
N VAL A 377 -15.64 0.90 -15.41
CA VAL A 377 -16.27 2.23 -15.42
C VAL A 377 -16.46 2.64 -16.86
N TYR A 378 -17.61 3.23 -17.14
CA TYR A 378 -17.97 3.73 -18.46
C TYR A 378 -18.28 5.22 -18.40
N THR A 379 -17.75 5.99 -19.35
CA THR A 379 -18.10 7.39 -19.50
C THR A 379 -18.24 7.79 -20.97
N ARG A 380 -18.99 8.86 -21.23
CA ARG A 380 -19.15 9.47 -22.55
C ARG A 380 -18.66 10.90 -22.52
N MET A 381 -17.79 11.25 -23.45
CA MET A 381 -17.26 12.61 -23.54
C MET A 381 -17.03 13.05 -24.99
N VAL A 382 -17.09 14.37 -25.19
CA VAL A 382 -16.65 14.96 -26.46
C VAL A 382 -15.13 15.00 -26.52
N ALA A 383 -14.44 15.39 -25.43
CA ALA A 383 -12.97 15.47 -25.39
C ALA A 383 -12.34 16.40 -26.45
N ASP A 384 -13.04 17.47 -26.84
CA ASP A 384 -12.54 18.44 -27.81
C ASP A 384 -11.52 19.39 -27.17
N LEU A 385 -10.43 19.69 -27.88
CA LEU A 385 -9.23 20.37 -27.35
C LEU A 385 -8.80 19.79 -25.99
N PHE A 386 -8.47 18.50 -25.97
CA PHE A 386 -8.19 17.75 -24.74
C PHE A 386 -7.22 18.48 -23.79
N HIS A 387 -7.58 18.58 -22.51
CA HIS A 387 -6.96 19.50 -21.55
C HIS A 387 -7.03 18.96 -20.11
N GLU A 388 -6.44 19.66 -19.14
CA GLU A 388 -6.31 19.16 -17.75
C GLU A 388 -7.66 18.84 -17.08
N GLY A 389 -8.71 19.61 -17.35
CA GLY A 389 -10.06 19.30 -16.86
C GLY A 389 -10.58 17.91 -17.32
N HIS A 390 -10.31 17.52 -18.56
CA HIS A 390 -10.60 16.17 -19.06
C HIS A 390 -9.75 15.11 -18.36
N VAL A 391 -8.46 15.40 -18.14
CA VAL A 391 -7.54 14.49 -17.43
C VAL A 391 -7.99 14.26 -15.99
N ASN A 392 -8.39 15.32 -15.28
CA ASN A 392 -8.89 15.24 -13.90
C ASN A 392 -10.19 14.45 -13.81
N PHE A 393 -11.13 14.70 -14.73
CA PHE A 393 -12.36 13.91 -14.80
C PHE A 393 -12.07 12.41 -15.02
N LEU A 394 -11.19 12.08 -15.97
CA LEU A 394 -10.83 10.69 -16.26
C LEU A 394 -10.06 10.03 -15.10
N ARG A 395 -9.25 10.79 -14.36
CA ARG A 395 -8.58 10.33 -13.12
C ARG A 395 -9.60 9.89 -12.07
N GLU A 396 -10.56 10.76 -11.77
CA GLU A 396 -11.63 10.48 -10.79
C GLU A 396 -12.53 9.33 -11.26
N ALA A 397 -12.89 9.30 -12.57
CA ALA A 397 -13.68 8.21 -13.13
C ALA A 397 -12.95 6.87 -13.02
N ARG A 398 -11.66 6.84 -13.36
CA ARG A 398 -10.83 5.64 -13.27
C ARG A 398 -10.67 5.13 -11.84
N ALA A 399 -10.69 6.02 -10.84
CA ALA A 399 -10.60 5.67 -9.43
C ALA A 399 -11.83 4.91 -8.89
N LEU A 400 -12.97 4.98 -9.58
CA LEU A 400 -14.21 4.28 -9.18
C LEU A 400 -14.22 2.78 -9.52
N GLY A 401 -13.24 2.32 -10.31
CA GLY A 401 -13.11 0.93 -10.74
C GLY A 401 -11.68 0.54 -11.12
N THR A 402 -11.55 -0.57 -11.85
CA THR A 402 -10.26 -1.13 -12.27
C THR A 402 -10.02 -1.04 -13.77
N HIS A 403 -10.99 -0.54 -14.53
CA HIS A 403 -10.91 -0.33 -15.97
C HIS A 403 -11.80 0.87 -16.31
N LEU A 404 -11.33 1.79 -17.15
CA LEU A 404 -12.15 2.89 -17.68
C LEU A 404 -12.27 2.78 -19.20
N THR A 405 -13.50 2.56 -19.65
CA THR A 405 -13.88 2.66 -21.06
C THR A 405 -14.48 4.04 -21.33
N VAL A 406 -13.87 4.77 -22.27
CA VAL A 406 -14.35 6.08 -22.68
C VAL A 406 -14.99 5.98 -24.05
N CYS A 407 -16.25 6.39 -24.16
CA CYS A 407 -16.89 6.60 -25.44
C CYS A 407 -16.72 8.04 -25.91
N VAL A 408 -16.02 8.20 -27.04
CA VAL A 408 -15.80 9.48 -27.69
C VAL A 408 -16.97 9.75 -28.63
N VAL A 409 -17.77 10.77 -28.28
CA VAL A 409 -19.02 11.10 -29.00
C VAL A 409 -18.72 11.48 -30.46
N SER A 410 -19.53 11.00 -31.40
CA SER A 410 -19.37 11.28 -32.83
C SER A 410 -19.67 12.74 -33.19
N ASP A 411 -19.03 13.24 -34.25
CA ASP A 411 -19.19 14.63 -34.69
C ASP A 411 -20.66 14.97 -35.00
N ALA A 412 -21.39 14.03 -35.62
CA ALA A 412 -22.83 14.16 -35.89
C ALA A 412 -23.66 14.36 -34.61
N ARG A 413 -23.38 13.58 -33.55
CA ARG A 413 -24.07 13.73 -32.26
C ARG A 413 -23.68 14.99 -31.52
N VAL A 414 -22.44 15.46 -31.69
CA VAL A 414 -22.03 16.74 -31.11
C VAL A 414 -22.79 17.87 -31.77
N LEU A 415 -22.91 17.85 -33.11
CA LEU A 415 -23.69 18.83 -33.87
C LEU A 415 -25.17 18.81 -33.49
N GLU A 416 -25.79 17.64 -33.40
CA GLU A 416 -27.19 17.47 -33.01
C GLU A 416 -27.47 18.03 -31.61
N ASN A 417 -26.62 17.72 -30.62
CA ASN A 417 -26.85 18.13 -29.23
C ASN A 417 -26.41 19.56 -28.91
N LYS A 418 -25.30 20.02 -29.50
CA LYS A 418 -24.66 21.30 -29.15
C LYS A 418 -24.83 22.39 -30.22
N GLY A 419 -25.44 22.07 -31.35
CA GLY A 419 -25.63 22.99 -32.48
C GLY A 419 -24.33 23.42 -33.17
N LYS A 420 -23.19 22.78 -32.87
CA LYS A 420 -21.89 23.10 -33.44
C LYS A 420 -21.02 21.86 -33.56
N LEU A 421 -20.16 21.84 -34.58
CA LEU A 421 -19.13 20.81 -34.72
C LEU A 421 -17.99 21.04 -33.71
N PRO A 422 -17.33 19.96 -33.25
CA PRO A 422 -16.08 20.08 -32.50
C PRO A 422 -14.97 20.62 -33.39
N VAL A 423 -13.93 21.21 -32.77
CA VAL A 423 -12.72 21.66 -33.47
C VAL A 423 -11.93 20.47 -34.01
N MET A 424 -11.77 19.44 -33.17
CA MET A 424 -11.09 18.20 -33.52
C MET A 424 -12.08 17.14 -34.01
N THR A 425 -11.70 16.40 -35.05
CA THR A 425 -12.47 15.25 -35.56
C THR A 425 -12.61 14.16 -34.50
N GLN A 426 -13.62 13.29 -34.63
CA GLN A 426 -13.78 12.15 -33.71
C GLN A 426 -12.51 11.28 -33.62
N ALA A 427 -11.80 11.07 -34.73
CA ALA A 427 -10.57 10.28 -34.75
C ALA A 427 -9.44 10.92 -33.94
N GLU A 428 -9.22 12.24 -34.09
CA GLU A 428 -8.21 12.97 -33.33
C GLU A 428 -8.52 12.97 -31.83
N ARG A 429 -9.80 13.18 -31.48
CA ARG A 429 -10.27 13.13 -30.09
C ARG A 429 -10.10 11.72 -29.49
N ALA A 430 -10.42 10.67 -30.25
CA ALA A 430 -10.21 9.29 -29.82
C ALA A 430 -8.73 8.96 -29.59
N ALA A 431 -7.83 9.46 -30.45
CA ALA A 431 -6.39 9.24 -30.32
C ALA A 431 -5.79 9.90 -29.06
N VAL A 432 -6.21 11.12 -28.71
CA VAL A 432 -5.71 11.77 -27.49
C VAL A 432 -6.31 11.16 -26.22
N VAL A 433 -7.58 10.75 -26.26
CA VAL A 433 -8.23 10.06 -25.15
C VAL A 433 -7.58 8.70 -24.89
N SER A 434 -7.27 7.93 -25.94
CA SER A 434 -6.61 6.62 -25.80
C SER A 434 -5.18 6.72 -25.26
N ALA A 435 -4.51 7.86 -25.47
CA ALA A 435 -3.19 8.12 -24.91
C ALA A 435 -3.22 8.57 -23.43
N CYS A 436 -4.40 8.86 -22.87
CA CYS A 436 -4.52 9.27 -21.47
C CYS A 436 -4.25 8.08 -20.54
N LYS A 437 -3.31 8.23 -19.59
CA LYS A 437 -2.89 7.15 -18.66
C LYS A 437 -4.02 6.54 -17.81
N TYR A 438 -5.16 7.22 -17.71
CA TYR A 438 -6.32 6.77 -16.94
C TYR A 438 -7.35 6.00 -17.77
N VAL A 439 -7.18 5.94 -19.09
CA VAL A 439 -8.11 5.30 -20.02
C VAL A 439 -7.56 3.94 -20.43
N ASP A 440 -8.36 2.89 -20.25
CA ASP A 440 -7.97 1.53 -20.60
C ASP A 440 -8.54 1.10 -21.96
N ALA A 441 -9.70 1.66 -22.37
CA ALA A 441 -10.30 1.40 -23.67
C ALA A 441 -11.05 2.63 -24.21
N VAL A 442 -11.06 2.78 -25.53
CA VAL A 442 -11.85 3.81 -26.22
C VAL A 442 -12.83 3.16 -27.18
N ILE A 443 -14.07 3.61 -27.15
CA ILE A 443 -15.09 3.25 -28.14
C ILE A 443 -15.66 4.52 -28.78
N THR A 444 -16.20 4.42 -29.99
CA THR A 444 -16.75 5.56 -30.74
C THR A 444 -18.27 5.47 -30.91
N GLU A 445 -18.85 4.35 -30.48
CA GLU A 445 -20.26 4.06 -30.63
C GLU A 445 -20.89 3.76 -29.26
N SER A 446 -22.12 4.24 -29.08
CA SER A 446 -22.94 3.99 -27.90
C SER A 446 -24.40 4.25 -28.22
N PRO A 447 -25.36 3.68 -27.48
CA PRO A 447 -26.76 4.10 -27.58
C PRO A 447 -26.93 5.57 -27.14
N VAL A 448 -28.06 6.18 -27.51
CA VAL A 448 -28.40 7.55 -27.10
C VAL A 448 -28.57 7.62 -25.59
N HIS A 449 -29.39 6.72 -25.04
CA HIS A 449 -29.56 6.50 -23.62
C HIS A 449 -28.64 5.37 -23.13
N THR A 450 -28.00 5.57 -21.98
CA THR A 450 -27.28 4.49 -21.30
C THR A 450 -28.29 3.62 -20.57
N THR A 451 -28.54 2.41 -21.08
CA THR A 451 -29.54 1.48 -20.52
C THR A 451 -28.89 0.37 -19.70
N PRO A 452 -29.62 -0.28 -18.77
CA PRO A 452 -29.12 -1.43 -18.03
C PRO A 452 -28.59 -2.55 -18.92
N GLU A 453 -29.27 -2.83 -20.04
CA GLU A 453 -28.88 -3.89 -20.99
C GLU A 453 -27.54 -3.57 -21.68
N PHE A 454 -27.32 -2.29 -22.03
CA PHE A 454 -26.04 -1.86 -22.59
C PHE A 454 -24.91 -2.00 -21.56
N MET A 455 -25.16 -1.60 -20.32
CA MET A 455 -24.18 -1.71 -19.23
C MET A 455 -23.84 -3.17 -18.95
N GLU A 456 -24.84 -4.05 -18.83
CA GLU A 456 -24.67 -5.48 -18.60
C GLU A 456 -23.92 -6.16 -19.76
N LYS A 457 -24.33 -5.90 -21.01
CA LYS A 457 -23.70 -6.47 -22.21
C LYS A 457 -22.20 -6.19 -22.30
N HIS A 458 -21.75 -5.04 -21.82
CA HIS A 458 -20.34 -4.64 -21.84
C HIS A 458 -19.63 -4.83 -20.49
N GLY A 459 -20.31 -5.37 -19.48
CA GLY A 459 -19.76 -5.59 -18.14
C GLY A 459 -19.46 -4.30 -17.38
N PHE A 460 -20.14 -3.19 -17.70
CA PHE A 460 -19.96 -1.92 -17.03
C PHE A 460 -20.72 -1.87 -15.70
N ALA A 461 -20.00 -1.54 -14.63
CA ALA A 461 -20.54 -1.46 -13.27
C ALA A 461 -20.91 -0.05 -12.84
N ILE A 462 -20.24 0.97 -13.39
CA ILE A 462 -20.49 2.39 -13.07
C ILE A 462 -20.52 3.21 -14.35
N TYR A 463 -21.51 4.09 -14.47
CA TYR A 463 -21.57 5.15 -15.47
C TYR A 463 -21.25 6.51 -14.84
N THR A 464 -20.33 7.25 -15.46
CA THR A 464 -19.94 8.59 -14.98
C THR A 464 -20.12 9.69 -15.99
N PHE A 465 -20.37 10.90 -15.48
CA PHE A 465 -20.39 12.16 -16.22
C PHE A 465 -20.05 13.33 -15.29
N ALA A 466 -19.78 14.49 -15.88
CA ALA A 466 -19.64 15.76 -15.16
C ALA A 466 -20.58 16.79 -15.79
N CYS A 467 -20.93 17.81 -15.01
CA CYS A 467 -21.86 18.86 -15.40
C CYS A 467 -21.26 20.22 -15.04
N ALA A 468 -21.20 21.14 -16.02
CA ALA A 468 -20.76 22.51 -15.80
C ALA A 468 -21.89 23.45 -15.37
N SER A 469 -23.16 23.06 -15.59
CA SER A 469 -24.35 23.80 -15.17
C SER A 469 -25.50 22.87 -14.77
N GLU A 470 -26.54 23.44 -14.16
CA GLU A 470 -27.75 22.69 -13.76
C GLU A 470 -28.54 22.18 -14.98
N GLU A 471 -28.55 22.95 -16.07
CA GLU A 471 -29.20 22.54 -17.32
C GLU A 471 -28.50 21.30 -17.91
N GLU A 472 -27.16 21.29 -17.95
CA GLU A 472 -26.40 20.12 -18.38
C GLU A 472 -26.65 18.93 -17.45
N ARG A 473 -26.77 19.16 -16.14
CA ARG A 473 -27.11 18.12 -15.16
C ARG A 473 -28.44 17.45 -15.50
N ILE A 474 -29.49 18.24 -15.69
CA ILE A 474 -30.82 17.72 -16.06
C ILE A 474 -30.75 16.89 -17.35
N GLU A 475 -30.04 17.36 -18.38
CA GLU A 475 -29.87 16.62 -19.63
C GLU A 475 -29.10 15.31 -19.46
N LYS A 476 -28.00 15.31 -18.69
CA LYS A 476 -27.19 14.10 -18.47
C LYS A 476 -27.96 13.04 -17.70
N TYR A 477 -28.74 13.42 -16.69
CA TYR A 477 -29.59 12.48 -15.95
C TYR A 477 -30.71 11.90 -16.83
N LYS A 478 -31.26 12.66 -17.79
CA LYS A 478 -32.22 12.11 -18.76
C LYS A 478 -31.60 10.99 -19.61
N LEU A 479 -30.30 11.08 -19.91
CA LEU A 479 -29.62 10.06 -20.71
C LEU A 479 -29.35 8.76 -19.95
N CYS A 480 -29.48 8.73 -18.62
CA CYS A 480 -29.26 7.54 -17.81
C CYS A 480 -30.39 7.24 -16.81
N MET A 481 -31.59 7.81 -17.03
CA MET A 481 -32.73 7.71 -16.09
C MET A 481 -33.16 6.27 -15.77
N THR A 482 -32.89 5.32 -16.68
CA THR A 482 -33.23 3.91 -16.53
C THR A 482 -32.19 3.12 -15.73
N LEU A 483 -31.02 3.70 -15.44
CA LEU A 483 -30.00 3.02 -14.65
C LEU A 483 -30.34 3.07 -13.15
N PRO A 484 -30.02 2.01 -12.39
CA PRO A 484 -30.09 2.06 -10.94
C PRO A 484 -29.22 3.18 -10.37
N HIS A 485 -29.71 3.89 -9.35
CA HIS A 485 -29.00 5.02 -8.73
C HIS A 485 -27.57 4.68 -8.28
N HIS A 486 -27.32 3.46 -7.81
CA HIS A 486 -25.99 3.02 -7.36
C HIS A 486 -24.96 2.85 -8.49
N MET A 487 -25.41 2.77 -9.75
CA MET A 487 -24.53 2.69 -10.93
C MET A 487 -24.15 4.07 -11.47
N ILE A 488 -24.84 5.14 -11.07
CA ILE A 488 -24.62 6.49 -11.59
C ILE A 488 -23.70 7.25 -10.64
N LYS A 489 -22.62 7.83 -11.17
CA LYS A 489 -21.73 8.69 -10.39
C LYS A 489 -21.39 9.98 -11.15
N GLU A 490 -21.93 11.09 -10.66
CA GLU A 490 -21.51 12.43 -11.07
C GLU A 490 -20.15 12.76 -10.45
N ILE A 491 -19.25 13.31 -11.26
CA ILE A 491 -17.90 13.74 -10.88
C ILE A 491 -17.83 15.26 -11.00
N ASP A 492 -17.14 15.89 -10.06
CA ASP A 492 -16.98 17.34 -10.01
C ASP A 492 -16.26 17.88 -11.24
N TYR A 493 -16.81 18.96 -11.81
CA TYR A 493 -16.22 19.66 -12.93
C TYR A 493 -15.01 20.49 -12.46
N THR A 494 -13.89 20.47 -13.21
CA THR A 494 -12.70 21.25 -12.86
C THR A 494 -12.91 22.73 -13.22
N PRO A 495 -12.92 23.67 -12.24
CA PRO A 495 -13.13 25.09 -12.53
C PRO A 495 -11.90 25.72 -13.20
N GLY A 496 -12.12 26.78 -13.98
CA GLY A 496 -11.05 27.60 -14.57
C GLY A 496 -10.47 27.09 -15.90
N ILE A 497 -10.97 25.96 -16.43
CA ILE A 497 -10.60 25.46 -17.75
C ILE A 497 -11.78 24.78 -18.47
N SER A 498 -11.96 25.11 -19.75
CA SER A 498 -12.91 24.45 -20.66
C SER A 498 -12.47 24.62 -22.11
N THR A 499 -12.99 23.79 -23.02
CA THR A 499 -12.80 23.97 -24.47
C THR A 499 -13.22 25.37 -24.92
N SER A 500 -14.33 25.90 -24.40
CA SER A 500 -14.80 27.26 -24.72
C SER A 500 -13.80 28.33 -24.25
N ASP A 501 -13.22 28.19 -23.06
CA ASP A 501 -12.21 29.12 -22.56
C ASP A 501 -10.93 29.07 -23.40
N LEU A 502 -10.50 27.88 -23.81
CA LEU A 502 -9.31 27.74 -24.67
C LEU A 502 -9.53 28.40 -26.03
N VAL A 503 -10.71 28.21 -26.64
CA VAL A 503 -11.08 28.89 -27.89
C VAL A 503 -11.09 30.40 -27.69
N LEU A 504 -11.69 30.91 -26.60
CA LEU A 504 -11.70 32.34 -26.30
C LEU A 504 -10.29 32.90 -26.07
N ARG A 505 -9.40 32.18 -25.38
CA ARG A 505 -8.00 32.58 -25.20
C ARG A 505 -7.31 32.76 -26.56
N ILE A 506 -7.50 31.80 -27.47
CA ILE A 506 -6.95 31.86 -28.83
C ILE A 506 -7.51 33.06 -29.60
N LEU A 507 -8.84 33.26 -29.58
CA LEU A 507 -9.50 34.40 -30.24
C LEU A 507 -9.05 35.75 -29.68
N ASN A 508 -8.75 35.81 -28.38
CA ASN A 508 -8.21 37.00 -27.71
C ASN A 508 -6.70 37.21 -27.96
N GLY A 509 -6.09 36.42 -28.84
CA GLY A 509 -4.71 36.59 -29.27
C GLY A 509 -3.68 35.87 -28.40
N ALA A 510 -4.07 34.93 -27.54
CA ALA A 510 -3.09 34.09 -26.84
C ALA A 510 -2.21 33.35 -27.86
N GLY A 511 -0.89 33.52 -27.74
CA GLY A 511 0.09 32.97 -28.71
C GLY A 511 0.40 33.90 -29.89
N SER A 512 -0.25 35.06 -30.01
CA SER A 512 0.11 36.09 -30.99
C SER A 512 1.19 37.03 -30.43
N THR A 513 2.24 37.30 -31.21
CA THR A 513 3.19 38.36 -30.93
C THR A 513 2.65 39.64 -31.55
N ASN A 514 2.01 40.51 -30.77
CA ASN A 514 1.67 41.85 -31.25
C ASN A 514 2.96 42.65 -31.52
N LYS A 515 3.55 42.48 -32.70
CA LYS A 515 4.32 43.53 -33.39
C LYS A 515 3.35 44.19 -34.37
N LYS A 516 2.57 45.15 -33.86
CA LYS A 516 2.04 46.20 -34.73
C LYS A 516 3.17 47.20 -34.94
N SER A 517 3.73 47.22 -36.14
CA SER A 517 4.54 48.31 -36.69
C SER A 517 3.70 49.56 -36.86
#